data_AF-A0A3B6H585-F1
#
_entry.id   AF-A0A3B6H585-F1
#
_cell.length_a   1.000
_cell.length_b   1.000
_cell.length_c   1.000
_cell.angle_alpha   90.00
_cell.angle_beta   90.00
_cell.angle_gamma   90.00
#
_symmetry.space_group_name_H-M   'P 1'
#
loop_
_entity.id
_entity.type
_entity.pdbx_description
1 polymer ?
#
loop_
_entity_poly.entity_id
_entity_poly.type
_entity_poly.pdbx_seq_one_letter_code
_entity_poly.pdbx_strand_id
1 'polypeptide(L)'
;MNKAARAGAMLSLRGLPDEIVIWEILVRLSPKALLRCCAVCRAWRRATSTHDFLLAHHARQPILPLLENGNELDIFDHRPTRATADQFQSFDICGQNFLNLGDDFAFFHLVASCDGMLILRIDDTDLFVCNPMTRQYACLPLHLGHKWTLLGMYPHPPTGEYRVLLYLSNPDADHKLTPGSYVLALGSGQPPRQIEWPDAINLESEPYFRGSLHWYPTNVESENKTIYVFNTTSESVREMCAPVVIDCANLFEKDGMLGTVIVDYMKTVDIWLLQDFEREVWTFNCRIELPVQQIGMQCDRCDSRLPWKLVVVPGDDALLVLIKFGEWLFHVGKDGKLVATFHRKNVDPTHFQLKQTLVPHTLFQTS
;
A
#
# COMPACT_ATOMS: atom_id res chain seq x y z
N MET A 1 9.07 -25.80 53.07
CA MET A 1 10.22 -25.53 52.17
C MET A 1 10.20 -26.59 51.09
N ASN A 2 9.64 -26.29 49.91
CA ASN A 2 10.34 -25.94 48.65
C ASN A 2 11.33 -27.03 48.21
N LYS A 3 11.22 -27.67 47.04
CA LYS A 3 11.07 -27.11 45.69
C LYS A 3 10.32 -28.08 44.77
N ALA A 4 9.28 -27.58 44.09
CA ALA A 4 8.77 -28.16 42.86
C ALA A 4 9.66 -27.69 41.69
N ALA A 5 10.34 -28.60 41.02
CA ALA A 5 11.05 -28.32 39.78
C ALA A 5 10.02 -28.15 38.65
N ARG A 6 9.81 -26.91 38.19
CA ARG A 6 9.13 -26.62 36.94
C ARG A 6 10.01 -27.12 35.80
N ALA A 7 9.66 -28.27 35.22
CA ALA A 7 10.19 -28.68 33.93
C ALA A 7 9.64 -27.73 32.86
N GLY A 8 10.50 -26.81 32.39
CA GLY A 8 10.25 -26.07 31.16
C GLY A 8 10.21 -27.06 29.99
N ALA A 9 9.15 -27.02 29.20
CA ALA A 9 9.07 -27.77 27.96
C ALA A 9 10.15 -27.22 27.00
N MET A 10 11.31 -27.87 26.94
CA MET A 10 12.33 -27.63 25.92
C MET A 10 11.72 -27.96 24.56
N LEU A 11 11.71 -26.97 23.68
CA LEU A 11 11.36 -27.15 22.28
C LEU A 11 12.49 -27.98 21.65
N SER A 12 12.16 -29.00 20.87
CA SER A 12 13.16 -29.56 19.97
C SER A 12 12.45 -30.15 18.76
N LEU A 13 12.48 -29.40 17.65
CA LEU A 13 12.61 -30.02 16.34
C LEU A 13 13.94 -30.78 16.41
N ARG A 14 13.86 -32.08 16.78
CA ARG A 14 14.96 -32.96 17.22
C ARG A 14 16.35 -32.46 16.78
N GLY A 15 17.05 -31.74 17.66
CA GLY A 15 18.45 -31.34 17.48
C GLY A 15 18.75 -29.87 17.15
N LEU A 16 17.75 -29.01 16.91
CA LEU A 16 17.99 -27.57 16.72
C LEU A 16 17.77 -26.76 18.02
N PRO A 17 18.66 -25.79 18.33
CA PRO A 17 18.43 -24.81 19.41
C PRO A 17 17.19 -23.94 19.15
N ASP A 18 16.44 -23.63 20.22
CA ASP A 18 15.19 -22.85 20.18
C ASP A 18 15.39 -21.49 19.50
N GLU A 19 16.51 -20.83 19.78
CA GLU A 19 16.83 -19.52 19.20
C GLU A 19 16.92 -19.58 17.67
N ILE A 20 17.51 -20.63 17.11
CA ILE A 20 17.61 -20.82 15.65
C ILE A 20 16.20 -21.05 15.08
N VAL A 21 15.40 -21.90 15.72
CA VAL A 21 14.02 -22.15 15.28
C VAL A 21 13.22 -20.84 15.28
N ILE A 22 13.32 -20.04 16.33
CA ILE A 22 12.56 -18.79 16.46
C ILE A 22 13.08 -17.75 15.46
N TRP A 23 14.37 -17.40 15.52
CA TRP A 23 14.93 -16.24 14.84
C TRP A 23 15.47 -16.48 13.44
N GLU A 24 15.61 -17.75 13.02
CA GLU A 24 16.01 -18.05 11.64
C GLU A 24 14.92 -18.75 10.83
N ILE A 25 14.01 -19.49 11.48
CA ILE A 25 12.94 -20.22 10.77
C ILE A 25 11.59 -19.51 10.91
N LEU A 26 11.05 -19.43 12.14
CA LEU A 26 9.69 -18.93 12.38
C LEU A 26 9.54 -17.47 11.95
N VAL A 27 10.54 -16.63 12.20
CA VAL A 27 10.52 -15.20 11.83
C VAL A 27 10.46 -14.96 10.31
N ARG A 28 10.81 -15.95 9.48
CA ARG A 28 10.76 -15.87 8.01
C ARG A 28 9.47 -16.42 7.41
N LEU A 29 8.64 -17.07 8.22
CA LEU A 29 7.38 -17.63 7.74
C LEU A 29 6.41 -16.52 7.33
N SER A 30 5.53 -16.82 6.39
CA SER A 30 4.39 -15.93 6.11
C SER A 30 3.51 -15.80 7.35
N PRO A 31 2.75 -14.70 7.51
CA PRO A 31 1.90 -14.49 8.68
C PRO A 31 0.92 -15.65 8.91
N LYS A 32 0.31 -16.18 7.85
CA LYS A 32 -0.62 -17.31 7.92
C LYS A 32 0.05 -18.59 8.40
N ALA A 33 1.27 -18.87 7.93
CA ALA A 33 2.05 -20.02 8.38
C ALA A 33 2.50 -19.85 9.84
N LEU A 34 2.93 -18.65 10.23
CA LEU A 34 3.31 -18.33 11.60
C LEU A 34 2.14 -18.52 12.57
N LEU A 35 0.95 -18.02 12.23
CA LEU A 35 -0.27 -18.22 13.04
C LEU A 35 -0.61 -19.71 13.22
N ARG A 36 -0.39 -20.54 12.19
CA ARG A 36 -0.53 -22.00 12.31
C ARG A 36 0.53 -22.59 13.25
N CYS A 37 1.78 -22.14 13.19
CA CYS A 37 2.84 -22.54 14.12
C CYS A 37 2.50 -22.16 15.58
N CYS A 38 1.87 -21.00 15.81
CA CYS A 38 1.38 -20.60 17.13
C CYS A 38 0.30 -21.53 17.71
N ALA A 39 -0.32 -22.38 16.90
CA ALA A 39 -1.28 -23.39 17.36
C ALA A 39 -0.63 -24.73 17.75
N VAL A 40 0.64 -24.96 17.34
CA VAL A 40 1.34 -26.25 17.57
C VAL A 40 1.70 -26.44 19.05
N CYS A 41 2.29 -25.42 19.69
CA CYS A 41 2.64 -25.50 21.11
C CYS A 41 2.67 -24.13 21.80
N ARG A 42 2.57 -24.14 23.13
CA ARG A 42 2.57 -22.92 23.97
C ARG A 42 3.91 -22.17 23.95
N ALA A 43 5.02 -22.88 23.78
CA ALA A 43 6.34 -22.27 23.80
C ALA A 43 6.60 -21.46 22.51
N TRP A 44 6.25 -22.01 21.34
CA TRP A 44 6.24 -21.25 20.08
C TRP A 44 5.32 -20.05 20.16
N ARG A 45 4.06 -20.26 20.58
CA ARG A 45 3.11 -19.14 20.75
C ARG A 45 3.67 -18.02 21.61
N ARG A 46 4.29 -18.33 22.76
CA ARG A 46 4.88 -17.32 23.65
C ARG A 46 6.04 -16.59 22.99
N ALA A 47 6.95 -17.31 22.34
CA ALA A 47 8.11 -16.72 21.69
C ALA A 47 7.70 -15.77 20.55
N THR A 48 6.74 -16.19 19.73
CA THR A 48 6.32 -15.46 18.52
C THR A 48 5.27 -14.38 18.79
N SER A 49 4.79 -14.23 20.02
CA SER A 49 3.88 -13.15 20.44
C SER A 49 4.62 -11.97 21.10
N THR A 50 5.94 -12.03 21.24
CA THR A 50 6.72 -10.90 21.76
C THR A 50 6.80 -9.77 20.75
N HIS A 51 6.84 -8.53 21.22
CA HIS A 51 6.89 -7.35 20.35
C HIS A 51 8.13 -7.36 19.44
N ASP A 52 9.31 -7.66 20.00
CA ASP A 52 10.56 -7.74 19.25
C ASP A 52 10.51 -8.78 18.13
N PHE A 53 9.90 -9.94 18.39
CA PHE A 53 9.71 -10.97 17.36
C PHE A 53 8.79 -10.47 16.25
N LEU A 54 7.68 -9.82 16.59
CA LEU A 54 6.72 -9.32 15.60
C LEU A 54 7.32 -8.21 14.73
N LEU A 55 8.13 -7.31 15.31
CA LEU A 55 8.88 -6.31 14.56
C LEU A 55 9.90 -6.94 13.61
N ALA A 56 10.68 -7.91 14.09
CA ALA A 56 11.65 -8.62 13.26
C ALA A 56 10.98 -9.46 12.16
N HIS A 57 9.83 -10.08 12.46
CA HIS A 57 9.00 -10.80 11.52
C HIS A 57 8.49 -9.87 10.42
N HIS A 58 7.91 -8.73 10.81
CA HIS A 58 7.43 -7.70 9.89
C HIS A 58 8.56 -7.15 9.01
N ALA A 59 9.74 -6.87 9.57
CA ALA A 59 10.89 -6.41 8.81
C ALA A 59 11.28 -7.37 7.67
N ARG A 60 11.12 -8.67 7.89
CA ARG A 60 11.42 -9.75 6.92
C ARG A 60 10.27 -10.11 5.98
N GLN A 61 9.08 -9.51 6.14
CA GLN A 61 7.97 -9.79 5.22
C GLN A 61 8.19 -9.11 3.86
N PRO A 62 7.76 -9.76 2.76
CA PRO A 62 7.81 -9.14 1.45
C PRO A 62 6.79 -7.99 1.35
N ILE A 63 7.08 -7.03 0.49
CA ILE A 63 6.15 -5.98 0.09
C ILE A 63 5.51 -6.43 -1.22
N LEU A 64 4.20 -6.64 -1.22
CA LEU A 64 3.50 -7.26 -2.36
C LEU A 64 2.44 -6.32 -2.93
N PRO A 65 2.28 -6.24 -4.27
CA PRO A 65 1.24 -5.44 -4.89
C PRO A 65 -0.19 -5.81 -4.46
N LEU A 66 -1.05 -4.80 -4.37
CA LEU A 66 -2.47 -4.95 -4.12
C LEU A 66 -3.28 -4.74 -5.40
N LEU A 67 -4.27 -5.60 -5.62
CA LEU A 67 -5.23 -5.50 -6.72
C LEU A 67 -6.64 -5.45 -6.13
N GLU A 68 -7.48 -4.54 -6.62
CA GLU A 68 -8.89 -4.49 -6.25
C GLU A 68 -9.66 -5.53 -7.07
N ASN A 69 -10.50 -6.33 -6.43
CA ASN A 69 -11.27 -7.40 -7.07
C ASN A 69 -12.76 -7.29 -6.69
N GLY A 70 -13.43 -6.24 -7.15
CA GLY A 70 -14.80 -5.94 -6.73
C GLY A 70 -14.89 -5.71 -5.21
N ASN A 71 -15.47 -6.67 -4.49
CA ASN A 71 -15.64 -6.61 -3.03
C ASN A 71 -14.49 -7.26 -2.24
N GLU A 72 -13.46 -7.73 -2.93
CA GLU A 72 -12.27 -8.33 -2.35
C GLU A 72 -11.02 -7.52 -2.69
N LEU A 73 -9.98 -7.70 -1.89
CA LEU A 73 -8.64 -7.20 -2.17
C LEU A 73 -7.69 -8.38 -2.36
N ASP A 74 -6.98 -8.43 -3.48
CA ASP A 74 -6.00 -9.48 -3.78
C ASP A 74 -4.58 -8.98 -3.48
N ILE A 75 -3.83 -9.76 -2.71
CA ILE A 75 -2.36 -9.64 -2.68
C ILE A 75 -1.82 -10.46 -3.84
N PHE A 76 -1.06 -9.82 -4.72
CA PHE A 76 -0.43 -10.46 -5.86
C PHE A 76 1.04 -10.80 -5.55
N ASP A 77 1.35 -12.09 -5.55
CA ASP A 77 2.70 -12.62 -5.42
C ASP A 77 3.25 -12.94 -6.81
N HIS A 78 4.01 -12.00 -7.38
CA HIS A 78 4.56 -12.07 -8.73
C HIS A 78 5.72 -13.06 -8.88
N ARG A 79 6.15 -13.74 -7.80
CA ARG A 79 7.31 -14.63 -7.85
C ARG A 79 7.02 -15.87 -8.71
N PRO A 80 7.93 -16.24 -9.63
CA PRO A 80 7.70 -17.31 -10.61
C PRO A 80 7.70 -18.71 -10.00
N THR A 81 8.16 -18.88 -8.76
CA THR A 81 8.20 -20.17 -8.06
C THR A 81 6.83 -20.63 -7.54
N ARG A 82 5.80 -19.77 -7.58
CA ARG A 82 4.44 -20.14 -7.18
C ARG A 82 3.62 -20.65 -8.36
N ALA A 83 2.79 -21.65 -8.08
CA ALA A 83 1.72 -22.03 -9.00
C ALA A 83 0.77 -20.83 -9.18
N THR A 84 0.22 -20.67 -10.38
CA THR A 84 -0.67 -19.54 -10.73
C THR A 84 -1.87 -19.38 -9.80
N ALA A 85 -2.39 -20.49 -9.25
CA ALA A 85 -3.47 -20.47 -8.26
C ALA A 85 -3.05 -19.88 -6.91
N ASP A 86 -1.76 -19.95 -6.55
CA ASP A 86 -1.20 -19.49 -5.27
C ASP A 86 -0.60 -18.08 -5.35
N GLN A 87 -0.61 -17.46 -6.54
CA GLN A 87 -0.13 -16.10 -6.78
C GLN A 87 -1.10 -15.03 -6.27
N PHE A 88 -2.36 -15.39 -6.01
CA PHE A 88 -3.37 -14.46 -5.52
C PHE A 88 -3.84 -14.90 -4.15
N GLN A 89 -3.70 -14.01 -3.17
CA GLN A 89 -4.30 -14.19 -1.85
C GLN A 89 -5.39 -13.13 -1.66
N SER A 90 -6.65 -13.56 -1.76
CA SER A 90 -7.82 -12.70 -1.62
C SER A 90 -8.21 -12.49 -0.15
N PHE A 91 -8.64 -11.27 0.15
CA PHE A 91 -9.22 -10.85 1.41
C PHE A 91 -10.60 -10.28 1.15
N ASP A 92 -11.59 -10.90 1.76
CA ASP A 92 -12.95 -10.39 1.73
C ASP A 92 -13.06 -9.20 2.69
N ILE A 93 -13.26 -8.01 2.12
CA ILE A 93 -13.33 -6.74 2.85
C ILE A 93 -14.78 -6.44 3.27
N CYS A 94 -15.73 -6.68 2.36
CA CYS A 94 -17.15 -6.35 2.56
C CYS A 94 -18.01 -7.49 3.10
N GLY A 95 -17.56 -8.75 3.06
CA GLY A 95 -18.39 -9.86 3.52
C GLY A 95 -18.63 -9.88 5.02
N GLN A 96 -19.51 -10.79 5.45
CA GLN A 96 -20.01 -11.01 6.82
C GLN A 96 -18.93 -11.30 7.90
N ASN A 97 -17.64 -11.20 7.56
CA ASN A 97 -16.54 -11.60 8.41
C ASN A 97 -15.53 -10.47 8.71
N PHE A 98 -15.57 -9.33 8.01
CA PHE A 98 -14.59 -8.26 8.21
C PHE A 98 -15.23 -6.97 8.70
N LEU A 99 -15.82 -6.15 7.83
CA LEU A 99 -16.46 -4.89 8.24
C LEU A 99 -17.95 -5.04 8.60
N ASN A 100 -18.57 -6.22 8.35
CA ASN A 100 -20.01 -6.47 8.56
C ASN A 100 -20.92 -5.39 7.94
N LEU A 101 -20.48 -4.85 6.80
CA LEU A 101 -21.31 -4.02 5.95
C LEU A 101 -22.36 -4.97 5.38
N GLY A 102 -23.65 -4.67 5.54
CA GLY A 102 -24.72 -5.57 5.11
C GLY A 102 -24.64 -5.93 3.62
N ASP A 103 -25.51 -6.85 3.16
CA ASP A 103 -25.57 -7.29 1.75
C ASP A 103 -25.90 -6.17 0.74
N ASP A 104 -26.19 -4.95 1.19
CA ASP A 104 -26.47 -3.80 0.34
C ASP A 104 -25.15 -3.20 -0.19
N PHE A 105 -24.79 -3.58 -1.42
CA PHE A 105 -24.00 -2.84 -2.44
C PHE A 105 -22.89 -1.85 -2.01
N ALA A 106 -22.26 -2.02 -0.86
CA ALA A 106 -21.20 -1.12 -0.41
C ALA A 106 -19.97 -1.32 -1.29
N PHE A 107 -19.67 -0.32 -2.12
CA PHE A 107 -18.44 -0.25 -2.88
C PHE A 107 -17.35 0.35 -1.99
N PHE A 108 -16.19 -0.30 -1.95
CA PHE A 108 -15.02 0.27 -1.31
C PHE A 108 -13.93 0.65 -2.32
N HIS A 109 -13.11 1.62 -1.94
CA HIS A 109 -11.89 1.99 -2.65
C HIS A 109 -10.72 1.95 -1.68
N LEU A 110 -9.64 1.29 -2.09
CA LEU A 110 -8.36 1.41 -1.39
C LEU A 110 -7.78 2.80 -1.66
N VAL A 111 -7.51 3.55 -0.60
CA VAL A 111 -7.03 4.94 -0.72
C VAL A 111 -5.65 5.18 -0.11
N ALA A 112 -5.17 4.30 0.78
CA ALA A 112 -3.79 4.31 1.25
C ALA A 112 -3.32 2.93 1.74
N SER A 113 -2.00 2.72 1.72
CA SER A 113 -1.35 1.62 2.43
C SER A 113 -0.07 2.09 3.12
N CYS A 114 0.14 1.66 4.37
CA CYS A 114 1.27 2.07 5.18
C CYS A 114 1.60 0.98 6.20
N ASP A 115 2.83 0.45 6.20
CA ASP A 115 3.33 -0.56 7.17
C ASP A 115 2.40 -1.75 7.43
N GLY A 116 1.66 -2.20 6.40
CA GLY A 116 0.73 -3.33 6.53
C GLY A 116 -0.68 -2.95 6.99
N MET A 117 -0.93 -1.68 7.21
CA MET A 117 -2.27 -1.12 7.36
C MET A 117 -2.77 -0.57 6.03
N LEU A 118 -4.09 -0.53 5.90
CA LEU A 118 -4.82 -0.02 4.75
C LEU A 118 -5.82 1.02 5.21
N ILE A 119 -6.08 2.01 4.36
CA ILE A 119 -7.25 2.88 4.50
C ILE A 119 -8.19 2.62 3.33
N LEU A 120 -9.44 2.35 3.67
CA LEU A 120 -10.53 2.05 2.74
C LEU A 120 -11.54 3.19 2.82
N ARG A 121 -12.01 3.66 1.67
CA ARG A 121 -13.18 4.54 1.56
C ARG A 121 -14.40 3.70 1.21
N ILE A 122 -15.50 3.91 1.90
CA ILE A 122 -16.76 3.16 1.73
C ILE A 122 -17.88 4.16 1.48
N ASP A 123 -18.71 3.88 0.47
CA ASP A 123 -19.87 4.69 0.06
C ASP A 123 -19.54 6.18 -0.16
N ASP A 124 -18.29 6.47 -0.57
CA ASP A 124 -17.72 7.81 -0.78
C ASP A 124 -17.69 8.75 0.43
N THR A 125 -18.07 8.28 1.62
CA THR A 125 -18.13 9.10 2.83
C THR A 125 -17.18 8.63 3.92
N ASP A 126 -17.18 7.33 4.21
CA ASP A 126 -16.57 6.81 5.43
C ASP A 126 -15.17 6.27 5.15
N LEU A 127 -14.21 6.67 5.99
CA LEU A 127 -12.84 6.18 5.93
C LEU A 127 -12.61 5.19 7.08
N PHE A 128 -12.13 4.00 6.74
CA PHE A 128 -11.78 2.95 7.68
C PHE A 128 -10.30 2.62 7.57
N VAL A 129 -9.63 2.55 8.71
CA VAL A 129 -8.29 1.96 8.79
C VAL A 129 -8.41 0.49 9.16
N CYS A 130 -7.64 -0.37 8.53
CA CYS A 130 -7.67 -1.80 8.83
C CYS A 130 -6.29 -2.46 8.70
N ASN A 131 -6.11 -3.54 9.46
CA ASN A 131 -5.03 -4.51 9.25
C ASN A 131 -5.66 -5.83 8.82
N PRO A 132 -5.53 -6.22 7.54
CA PRO A 132 -6.17 -7.42 7.01
C PRO A 132 -5.59 -8.72 7.61
N MET A 133 -4.37 -8.68 8.16
CA MET A 133 -3.72 -9.85 8.75
C MET A 133 -4.16 -10.14 10.18
N THR A 134 -4.34 -9.11 11.00
CA THR A 134 -4.86 -9.25 12.38
C THR A 134 -6.38 -9.25 12.43
N ARG A 135 -7.01 -8.92 11.30
CA ARG A 135 -8.44 -8.68 11.15
C ARG A 135 -8.99 -7.57 12.05
N GLN A 136 -8.17 -6.56 12.32
CA GLN A 136 -8.59 -5.40 13.09
C GLN A 136 -8.97 -4.26 12.14
N TYR A 137 -9.97 -3.49 12.52
CA TYR A 137 -10.41 -2.32 11.78
C TYR A 137 -10.95 -1.25 12.74
N ALA A 138 -10.94 0.00 12.31
CA ALA A 138 -11.51 1.12 13.02
C ALA A 138 -12.01 2.17 12.02
N CYS A 139 -13.15 2.80 12.31
CA CYS A 139 -13.61 3.96 11.57
C CYS A 139 -12.78 5.19 11.97
N LEU A 140 -12.39 6.02 11.01
CA LEU A 140 -11.72 7.28 11.31
C LEU A 140 -12.74 8.25 11.91
N PRO A 141 -12.40 8.97 13.00
CA PRO A 141 -13.30 9.91 13.69
C PRO A 141 -13.46 11.22 12.89
N LEU A 142 -14.01 11.12 11.69
CA LEU A 142 -14.31 12.23 10.80
C LEU A 142 -15.80 12.58 10.90
N HIS A 143 -16.12 13.87 10.83
CA HIS A 143 -17.51 14.32 10.92
C HIS A 143 -18.31 13.88 9.69
N LEU A 144 -19.42 13.18 9.91
CA LEU A 144 -20.39 12.78 8.87
C LEU A 144 -20.89 14.03 8.11
N GLY A 145 -21.01 13.90 6.78
CA GLY A 145 -21.49 14.98 5.88
C GLY A 145 -20.38 15.81 5.22
N HIS A 146 -19.16 15.78 5.77
CA HIS A 146 -18.02 16.49 5.18
C HIS A 146 -17.33 15.66 4.09
N LYS A 147 -17.01 16.29 2.96
CA LYS A 147 -16.25 15.66 1.88
C LYS A 147 -14.73 15.73 2.14
N TRP A 148 -14.22 14.73 2.85
CA TRP A 148 -12.80 14.52 3.10
C TRP A 148 -12.12 13.80 1.93
N THR A 149 -10.96 14.31 1.53
CA THR A 149 -10.06 13.63 0.59
C THR A 149 -8.82 13.18 1.35
N LEU A 150 -8.48 11.90 1.27
CA LEU A 150 -7.22 11.41 1.83
C LEU A 150 -6.08 11.79 0.90
N LEU A 151 -5.08 12.47 1.46
CA LEU A 151 -3.86 12.85 0.74
C LEU A 151 -2.73 11.88 1.03
N GLY A 152 -2.72 11.27 2.23
CA GLY A 152 -1.78 10.20 2.51
C GLY A 152 -1.77 9.69 3.94
N MET A 153 -1.04 8.59 4.16
CA MET A 153 -0.87 7.93 5.46
C MET A 153 0.61 7.66 5.74
N TYR A 154 1.08 8.06 6.92
CA TYR A 154 2.49 7.98 7.26
C TYR A 154 2.76 7.65 8.73
N PRO A 155 3.87 6.97 9.04
CA PRO A 155 4.40 6.95 10.39
C PRO A 155 5.00 8.31 10.72
N HIS A 156 4.83 8.76 11.96
CA HIS A 156 5.45 9.97 12.51
C HIS A 156 6.55 9.55 13.50
N PRO A 157 7.82 9.39 13.04
CA PRO A 157 8.89 8.83 13.85
C PRO A 157 9.12 9.50 15.21
N PRO A 158 8.99 10.84 15.37
CA PRO A 158 9.21 11.48 16.66
C PRO A 158 8.24 11.03 17.76
N THR A 159 6.98 10.69 17.40
CA THR A 159 5.97 10.24 18.38
C THR A 159 5.69 8.74 18.30
N GLY A 160 6.09 8.07 17.22
CA GLY A 160 5.73 6.67 16.95
C GLY A 160 4.27 6.46 16.56
N GLU A 161 3.51 7.54 16.37
CA GLU A 161 2.10 7.49 15.95
C GLU A 161 2.01 7.33 14.44
N TYR A 162 0.88 6.80 13.97
CA TYR A 162 0.49 6.91 12.57
C TYR A 162 -0.43 8.10 12.40
N ARG A 163 -0.22 8.85 11.32
CA ARG A 163 -1.02 10.02 10.98
C ARG A 163 -1.56 9.92 9.57
N VAL A 164 -2.67 10.58 9.33
CA VAL A 164 -3.25 10.77 8.01
C VAL A 164 -3.32 12.24 7.69
N LEU A 165 -2.99 12.58 6.45
CA LEU A 165 -3.16 13.90 5.88
C LEU A 165 -4.45 13.91 5.06
N LEU A 166 -5.29 14.91 5.32
CA LEU A 166 -6.64 15.03 4.77
C LEU A 166 -6.82 16.41 4.16
N TYR A 167 -7.65 16.51 3.14
CA TYR A 167 -8.15 17.78 2.60
C TYR A 167 -9.66 17.88 2.76
N LEU A 168 -10.14 18.99 3.30
CA LEU A 168 -11.55 19.32 3.41
C LEU A 168 -11.93 20.32 2.32
N SER A 169 -12.75 19.87 1.36
CA SER A 169 -13.10 20.67 0.17
C SER A 169 -14.37 21.51 0.35
N ASN A 170 -15.42 20.94 0.94
CA ASN A 170 -16.69 21.62 1.16
C ASN A 170 -17.19 21.28 2.56
N PRO A 171 -16.97 22.14 3.57
CA PRO A 171 -17.53 21.93 4.89
C PRO A 171 -19.05 22.09 4.83
N ASP A 172 -19.78 21.27 5.60
CA ASP A 172 -21.21 21.45 5.79
C ASP A 172 -21.54 22.85 6.34
N ALA A 173 -22.78 23.30 6.14
CA ALA A 173 -23.23 24.64 6.51
C ALA A 173 -23.12 24.97 8.02
N ASP A 174 -22.83 23.98 8.87
CA ASP A 174 -22.59 24.15 10.30
C ASP A 174 -21.10 24.49 10.56
N HIS A 175 -20.78 25.79 10.50
CA HIS A 175 -19.49 26.49 10.41
C HIS A 175 -18.35 26.17 11.43
N LYS A 176 -18.07 24.91 11.79
CA LYS A 176 -16.97 24.58 12.72
C LYS A 176 -15.61 24.36 12.06
N LEU A 177 -15.58 23.93 10.80
CA LEU A 177 -14.37 23.65 10.05
C LEU A 177 -14.29 24.52 8.80
N THR A 178 -13.08 24.94 8.46
CA THR A 178 -12.81 25.71 7.23
C THR A 178 -12.21 24.80 6.16
N PRO A 179 -12.43 25.07 4.87
CA PRO A 179 -11.75 24.34 3.81
C PRO A 179 -10.23 24.41 3.99
N GLY A 180 -9.52 23.31 3.71
CA GLY A 180 -8.07 23.26 3.83
C GLY A 180 -7.55 21.89 4.24
N SER A 181 -6.25 21.86 4.56
CA SER A 181 -5.54 20.62 4.91
C SER A 181 -5.54 20.36 6.42
N TYR A 182 -5.70 19.09 6.80
CA TYR A 182 -5.80 18.64 8.19
C TYR A 182 -4.93 17.41 8.42
N VAL A 183 -4.35 17.31 9.61
CA VAL A 183 -3.64 16.12 10.09
C VAL A 183 -4.44 15.47 11.21
N LEU A 184 -4.62 14.16 11.12
CA LEU A 184 -5.26 13.35 12.15
C LEU A 184 -4.30 12.27 12.64
N ALA A 185 -4.01 12.26 13.94
CA ALA A 185 -3.24 11.21 14.59
C ALA A 185 -4.15 10.03 14.97
N LEU A 186 -3.88 8.86 14.39
CA LEU A 186 -4.69 7.66 14.56
C LEU A 186 -4.56 7.12 15.99
N GLY A 187 -5.69 6.78 16.61
CA GLY A 187 -5.74 6.25 17.98
C GLY A 187 -5.56 7.28 19.10
N SER A 188 -5.36 8.57 18.77
CA SER A 188 -5.19 9.63 19.79
C SER A 188 -6.50 10.07 20.46
N GLY A 189 -7.64 9.79 19.82
CA GLY A 189 -8.96 10.30 20.21
C GLY A 189 -9.14 11.81 19.99
N GLN A 190 -8.14 12.49 19.44
CA GLN A 190 -8.21 13.91 19.12
C GLN A 190 -8.82 14.15 17.73
N PRO A 191 -9.57 15.24 17.52
CA PRO A 191 -10.08 15.58 16.20
C PRO A 191 -8.95 16.00 15.24
N PRO A 192 -9.20 15.98 13.91
CA PRO A 192 -8.24 16.48 12.93
C PRO A 192 -7.86 17.94 13.21
N ARG A 193 -6.56 18.24 13.13
CA ARG A 193 -6.02 19.61 13.30
C ARG A 193 -5.67 20.22 11.96
N GLN A 194 -6.11 21.45 11.72
CA GLN A 194 -5.77 22.18 10.50
C GLN A 194 -4.28 22.53 10.44
N ILE A 195 -3.70 22.50 9.23
CA ILE A 195 -2.33 22.91 8.94
C ILE A 195 -2.32 24.00 7.85
N GLU A 196 -1.22 24.74 7.77
CA GLU A 196 -1.02 25.79 6.77
C GLU A 196 -0.66 25.19 5.40
N TRP A 197 -1.67 24.65 4.70
CA TRP A 197 -1.56 24.23 3.31
C TRP A 197 -2.90 24.42 2.59
N PRO A 198 -3.03 25.49 1.76
CA PRO A 198 -4.33 25.93 1.25
C PRO A 198 -4.90 25.08 0.10
N ASP A 199 -4.08 24.63 -0.86
CA ASP A 199 -4.56 24.01 -2.10
C ASP A 199 -3.91 22.64 -2.36
N ALA A 200 -4.47 21.59 -1.76
CA ALA A 200 -4.09 20.20 -2.02
C ALA A 200 -5.11 19.47 -2.92
N ILE A 201 -5.94 20.23 -3.64
CA ILE A 201 -6.95 19.68 -4.55
C ILE A 201 -6.24 19.03 -5.74
N ASN A 202 -6.61 17.80 -6.08
CA ASN A 202 -6.07 17.01 -7.22
C ASN A 202 -4.65 16.46 -7.04
N LEU A 203 -4.26 16.13 -5.81
CA LEU A 203 -3.06 15.32 -5.58
C LEU A 203 -3.43 13.83 -5.70
N GLU A 204 -2.83 13.15 -6.66
CA GLU A 204 -2.94 11.70 -6.85
C GLU A 204 -1.56 11.05 -6.67
N SER A 205 -1.52 9.83 -6.15
CA SER A 205 -0.33 9.00 -5.94
C SER A 205 0.65 9.56 -4.88
N GLU A 206 0.93 8.74 -3.86
CA GLU A 206 1.75 9.14 -2.70
C GLU A 206 2.72 8.01 -2.31
N PRO A 207 4.02 8.09 -2.65
CA PRO A 207 5.02 7.35 -1.92
C PRO A 207 5.48 8.13 -0.69
N TYR A 208 5.53 7.44 0.45
CA TYR A 208 6.28 7.88 1.62
C TYR A 208 7.77 7.61 1.39
N PHE A 209 8.56 8.66 1.25
CA PHE A 209 10.00 8.58 0.98
C PHE A 209 10.75 9.58 1.85
N ARG A 210 11.82 9.13 2.53
CA ARG A 210 12.68 9.98 3.39
C ARG A 210 11.90 10.88 4.37
N GLY A 211 10.86 10.32 5.01
CA GLY A 211 10.04 11.06 5.98
C GLY A 211 9.11 12.10 5.36
N SER A 212 8.93 12.07 4.04
CA SER A 212 8.08 13.01 3.32
C SER A 212 7.13 12.30 2.37
N LEU A 213 5.98 12.90 2.15
CA LEU A 213 5.02 12.48 1.13
C LEU A 213 5.27 13.26 -0.15
N HIS A 214 5.14 12.59 -1.28
CA HIS A 214 5.42 13.18 -2.59
C HIS A 214 4.19 13.01 -3.48
N TRP A 215 3.75 14.08 -4.13
CA TRP A 215 2.63 14.00 -5.07
C TRP A 215 3.00 14.63 -6.39
N TYR A 216 2.49 14.01 -7.45
CA TYR A 216 2.51 14.59 -8.78
C TYR A 216 1.11 15.09 -9.13
N PRO A 217 0.92 16.40 -9.37
CA PRO A 217 -0.41 16.94 -9.62
C PRO A 217 -0.92 16.49 -10.99
N THR A 218 -2.13 15.91 -11.03
CA THR A 218 -2.70 15.30 -12.25
C THR A 218 -3.30 16.31 -13.23
N ASN A 219 -3.44 17.60 -12.86
CA ASN A 219 -4.32 18.52 -13.58
C ASN A 219 -3.81 19.96 -13.74
N VAL A 220 -2.50 20.17 -13.75
CA VAL A 220 -1.93 21.51 -14.02
C VAL A 220 -1.44 21.55 -15.46
N GLU A 221 -2.09 22.37 -16.31
CA GLU A 221 -1.67 22.70 -17.68
C GLU A 221 -0.36 23.51 -17.73
N SER A 222 0.50 23.40 -16.71
CA SER A 222 1.78 24.10 -16.65
C SER A 222 2.84 23.31 -17.41
N GLU A 223 3.62 24.03 -18.23
CA GLU A 223 4.80 23.49 -18.92
C GLU A 223 5.87 22.99 -17.93
N ASN A 224 5.83 23.47 -16.68
CA ASN A 224 6.64 22.99 -15.56
C ASN A 224 5.72 22.31 -14.54
N LYS A 225 5.69 20.97 -14.55
CA LYS A 225 5.03 20.19 -13.51
C LYS A 225 5.99 20.05 -12.32
N THR A 226 5.52 20.35 -11.12
CA THR A 226 6.31 20.33 -9.88
C THR A 226 5.81 19.20 -8.99
N ILE A 227 6.71 18.52 -8.30
CA ILE A 227 6.36 17.54 -7.26
C ILE A 227 6.16 18.28 -5.95
N TYR A 228 5.01 18.08 -5.31
CA TYR A 228 4.79 18.60 -3.95
C TYR A 228 5.37 17.63 -2.94
N VAL A 229 6.13 18.17 -1.98
CA VAL A 229 6.78 17.39 -0.92
C VAL A 229 6.31 17.90 0.42
N PHE A 230 5.60 17.06 1.17
CA PHE A 230 5.17 17.35 2.54
C PHE A 230 6.09 16.66 3.52
N ASN A 231 6.86 17.43 4.29
CA ASN A 231 7.67 16.89 5.37
C ASN A 231 6.75 16.52 6.54
N THR A 232 6.74 15.25 6.91
CA THR A 232 5.80 14.73 7.91
C THR A 232 6.12 15.13 9.35
N THR A 233 7.35 15.55 9.62
CA THR A 233 7.82 15.96 10.95
C THR A 233 7.62 17.45 11.20
N SER A 234 7.99 18.30 10.25
CA SER A 234 7.78 19.75 10.33
C SER A 234 6.40 20.18 9.85
N GLU A 235 5.63 19.28 9.24
CA GLU A 235 4.33 19.55 8.60
C GLU A 235 4.39 20.73 7.61
N SER A 236 5.50 20.81 6.87
CA SER A 236 5.79 21.87 5.92
C SER A 236 5.80 21.35 4.50
N VAL A 237 5.25 22.13 3.58
CA VAL A 237 5.24 21.82 2.16
C VAL A 237 6.39 22.54 1.47
N ARG A 238 7.03 21.84 0.53
CA ARG A 238 7.96 22.44 -0.42
C ARG A 238 7.70 21.89 -1.81
N GLU A 239 8.21 22.60 -2.79
CA GLU A 239 8.23 22.18 -4.17
C GLU A 239 9.55 21.45 -4.49
N MET A 240 9.48 20.48 -5.41
CA MET A 240 10.61 19.73 -5.97
C MET A 240 10.47 19.69 -7.49
N CYS A 241 11.58 19.81 -8.22
CA CYS A 241 11.60 19.64 -9.66
C CYS A 241 11.18 18.23 -10.06
N ALA A 242 10.24 18.12 -11.00
CA ALA A 242 9.96 16.86 -11.72
C ALA A 242 10.99 16.64 -12.84
N PRO A 243 11.13 15.41 -13.37
CA PRO A 243 11.87 15.20 -14.61
C PRO A 243 11.26 16.02 -15.76
N VAL A 244 12.10 16.43 -16.71
CA VAL A 244 11.80 17.42 -17.79
C VAL A 244 10.89 16.85 -18.89
N VAL A 245 9.85 16.08 -18.54
CA VAL A 245 8.99 15.41 -19.52
C VAL A 245 7.52 15.49 -19.08
N ILE A 246 6.67 15.70 -20.07
CA ILE A 246 5.22 15.89 -19.96
C ILE A 246 4.58 14.51 -19.62
N ASP A 247 3.71 14.50 -18.61
CA ASP A 247 2.84 13.38 -18.21
C ASP A 247 3.48 12.21 -17.43
N CYS A 248 3.90 12.50 -16.20
CA CYS A 248 4.18 11.44 -15.23
C CYS A 248 2.87 10.75 -14.79
N ALA A 249 2.86 9.42 -14.78
CA ALA A 249 1.72 8.59 -14.44
C ALA A 249 1.66 8.25 -12.94
N ASN A 250 2.80 7.96 -12.30
CA ASN A 250 2.88 7.59 -10.88
C ASN A 250 4.27 7.87 -10.31
N LEU A 251 4.34 8.12 -9.00
CA LEU A 251 5.59 8.12 -8.22
C LEU A 251 5.72 6.79 -7.45
N PHE A 252 6.95 6.33 -7.21
CA PHE A 252 7.21 5.13 -6.43
C PHE A 252 8.55 5.22 -5.70
N GLU A 253 8.70 4.47 -4.61
CA GLU A 253 10.00 4.26 -3.95
C GLU A 253 10.53 2.89 -4.32
N LYS A 254 11.81 2.81 -4.71
CA LYS A 254 12.50 1.53 -4.88
C LYS A 254 13.98 1.69 -4.54
N ASP A 255 14.48 0.77 -3.71
CA ASP A 255 15.89 0.63 -3.36
C ASP A 255 16.51 1.95 -2.83
N GLY A 256 15.74 2.74 -2.07
CA GLY A 256 16.17 4.00 -1.48
C GLY A 256 16.19 5.18 -2.47
N MET A 257 15.61 5.02 -3.65
CA MET A 257 15.46 6.05 -4.67
C MET A 257 13.98 6.33 -4.94
N LEU A 258 13.65 7.61 -5.17
CA LEU A 258 12.35 8.00 -5.68
C LEU A 258 12.36 7.84 -7.20
N GLY A 259 11.33 7.23 -7.74
CA GLY A 259 11.16 7.01 -9.17
C GLY A 259 9.84 7.56 -9.68
N THR A 260 9.78 7.80 -10.99
CA THR A 260 8.54 8.11 -11.67
C THR A 260 8.45 7.38 -13.00
N VAL A 261 7.20 7.21 -13.45
CA VAL A 261 6.86 6.54 -14.70
C VAL A 261 6.23 7.52 -15.66
N ILE A 262 6.68 7.49 -16.90
CA ILE A 262 6.14 8.30 -17.99
C ILE A 262 5.64 7.35 -19.06
N VAL A 263 4.38 7.52 -19.45
CA VAL A 263 3.70 6.60 -20.38
C VAL A 263 3.46 7.33 -21.69
N ASP A 264 4.08 6.86 -22.78
CA ASP A 264 3.93 7.44 -24.11
C ASP A 264 2.90 6.64 -24.93
N TYR A 265 1.70 7.20 -25.11
CA TYR A 265 0.60 6.69 -25.95
C TYR A 265 0.44 5.15 -25.94
N MET A 266 0.62 4.54 -24.77
CA MET A 266 0.56 3.08 -24.55
C MET A 266 1.55 2.26 -25.39
N LYS A 267 2.64 2.85 -25.87
CA LYS A 267 3.72 2.17 -26.60
C LYS A 267 4.91 1.89 -25.72
N THR A 268 5.30 2.86 -24.92
CA THR A 268 6.49 2.76 -24.08
C THR A 268 6.24 3.29 -22.68
N VAL A 269 6.94 2.69 -21.73
CA VAL A 269 6.99 3.10 -20.34
C VAL A 269 8.43 3.50 -20.05
N ASP A 270 8.64 4.79 -19.77
CA ASP A 270 9.93 5.33 -19.39
C ASP A 270 10.01 5.44 -17.87
N ILE A 271 11.09 4.92 -17.31
CA ILE A 271 11.35 4.94 -15.88
C ILE A 271 12.48 5.91 -15.63
N TRP A 272 12.19 6.88 -14.76
CA TRP A 272 13.15 7.88 -14.30
C TRP A 272 13.38 7.71 -12.81
N LEU A 273 14.62 7.87 -12.37
CA LEU A 273 15.02 7.77 -10.97
C LEU A 273 15.70 9.08 -10.52
N LEU A 274 15.37 9.49 -9.31
CA LEU A 274 15.97 10.63 -8.63
C LEU A 274 17.31 10.19 -8.02
N GLN A 275 18.40 10.49 -8.74
CA GLN A 275 19.75 10.05 -8.37
C GLN A 275 20.34 10.91 -7.25
N ASP A 276 20.10 12.22 -7.31
CA ASP A 276 20.52 13.17 -6.28
C ASP A 276 19.28 13.89 -5.75
N PHE A 277 18.87 13.54 -4.52
CA PHE A 277 17.70 14.12 -3.87
C PHE A 277 17.89 15.59 -3.51
N GLU A 278 19.11 15.99 -3.09
CA GLU A 278 19.38 17.36 -2.64
C GLU A 278 19.47 18.33 -3.82
N ARG A 279 20.02 17.85 -4.94
CA ARG A 279 20.11 18.62 -6.19
C ARG A 279 18.94 18.42 -7.13
N GLU A 280 18.00 17.56 -6.76
CA GLU A 280 16.80 17.21 -7.52
C GLU A 280 17.12 16.71 -8.96
N VAL A 281 18.18 15.90 -9.07
CA VAL A 281 18.68 15.40 -10.37
C VAL A 281 18.01 14.09 -10.73
N TRP A 282 17.12 14.17 -11.72
CA TRP A 282 16.46 13.01 -12.33
C TRP A 282 17.30 12.44 -13.47
N THR A 283 17.37 11.12 -13.53
CA THR A 283 18.08 10.38 -14.59
C THR A 283 17.18 9.33 -15.21
N PHE A 284 17.29 9.20 -16.53
CA PHE A 284 16.63 8.13 -17.27
C PHE A 284 17.27 6.80 -16.89
N ASN A 285 16.46 5.84 -16.44
CA ASN A 285 16.92 4.52 -16.03
C ASN A 285 16.70 3.49 -17.16
N CYS A 286 15.48 3.35 -17.65
CA CYS A 286 15.18 2.47 -18.77
C CYS A 286 13.86 2.81 -19.47
N ARG A 287 13.71 2.28 -20.68
CA ARG A 287 12.48 2.30 -21.47
C ARG A 287 12.00 0.86 -21.66
N ILE A 288 10.72 0.62 -21.41
CA ILE A 288 10.05 -0.67 -21.62
C ILE A 288 9.12 -0.49 -22.81
N GLU A 289 9.33 -1.26 -23.88
CA GLU A 289 8.40 -1.34 -25.00
C GLU A 289 7.24 -2.26 -24.64
N LEU A 290 6.01 -1.76 -24.71
CA LEU A 290 4.84 -2.53 -24.34
C LEU A 290 4.47 -3.51 -25.46
N PRO A 291 4.13 -4.78 -25.15
CA PRO A 291 3.79 -5.79 -26.14
C PRO A 291 2.34 -5.64 -26.63
N VAL A 292 1.96 -4.45 -27.09
CA VAL A 292 0.58 -4.06 -27.43
C VAL A 292 -0.06 -5.01 -28.44
N GLN A 293 0.70 -5.43 -29.46
CA GLN A 293 0.23 -6.36 -30.48
C GLN A 293 -0.09 -7.74 -29.90
N GLN A 294 0.77 -8.27 -29.01
CA GLN A 294 0.57 -9.58 -28.39
C GLN A 294 -0.65 -9.55 -27.46
N ILE A 295 -0.79 -8.49 -26.67
CA ILE A 295 -1.96 -8.25 -25.81
C ILE A 295 -3.23 -8.19 -26.67
N GLY A 296 -3.20 -7.44 -27.78
CA GLY A 296 -4.33 -7.32 -28.70
C GLY A 296 -4.72 -8.63 -29.38
N MET A 297 -3.77 -9.54 -29.64
CA MET A 297 -4.06 -10.87 -30.18
C MET A 297 -4.71 -11.81 -29.15
N GLN A 298 -4.36 -11.67 -27.87
CA GLN A 298 -4.89 -12.50 -26.78
C GLN A 298 -6.33 -12.14 -26.41
N CYS A 299 -6.74 -10.90 -26.67
CA CYS A 299 -8.09 -10.44 -26.43
C CYS A 299 -8.86 -10.46 -27.75
N ASP A 300 -9.72 -11.47 -27.96
CA ASP A 300 -10.46 -11.76 -29.22
C ASP A 300 -11.24 -10.58 -29.88
N ARG A 301 -11.24 -9.40 -29.27
CA ARG A 301 -11.71 -8.13 -29.83
C ARG A 301 -10.87 -6.98 -29.27
N CYS A 302 -9.72 -6.72 -29.86
CA CYS A 302 -8.99 -5.48 -29.61
C CYS A 302 -9.71 -4.31 -30.30
N ASP A 303 -10.85 -3.86 -29.74
CA ASP A 303 -11.33 -2.53 -30.07
C ASP A 303 -10.37 -1.54 -29.39
N SER A 304 -9.57 -0.85 -30.19
CA SER A 304 -8.59 0.17 -29.80
C SER A 304 -9.13 1.32 -28.91
N ARG A 305 -10.41 1.26 -28.53
CA ARG A 305 -11.15 2.26 -27.77
C ARG A 305 -11.42 1.86 -26.31
N LEU A 306 -11.21 0.60 -25.90
CA LEU A 306 -11.37 0.22 -24.50
C LEU A 306 -10.20 0.75 -23.65
N PRO A 307 -10.44 1.36 -22.48
CA PRO A 307 -9.38 1.93 -21.65
C PRO A 307 -8.47 0.82 -21.12
N TRP A 308 -7.17 1.03 -21.27
CA TRP A 308 -6.13 0.20 -20.66
C TRP A 308 -5.78 0.85 -19.31
N LYS A 309 -5.79 0.08 -18.22
CA LYS A 309 -5.23 0.55 -16.94
C LYS A 309 -3.82 0.00 -16.80
N LEU A 310 -2.83 0.90 -16.79
CA LEU A 310 -1.42 0.55 -16.60
C LEU A 310 -0.97 1.03 -15.23
N VAL A 311 -0.34 0.14 -14.48
CA VAL A 311 0.28 0.48 -13.21
C VAL A 311 1.68 -0.10 -13.18
N VAL A 312 2.63 0.70 -12.71
CA VAL A 312 3.98 0.24 -12.40
C VAL A 312 4.16 0.31 -10.89
N VAL A 313 4.55 -0.81 -10.30
CA VAL A 313 4.81 -0.90 -8.86
C VAL A 313 6.19 -1.52 -8.60
N PRO A 314 6.86 -1.17 -7.50
CA PRO A 314 8.05 -1.88 -7.04
C PRO A 314 7.78 -3.38 -6.86
N GLY A 315 8.65 -4.23 -7.39
CA GLY A 315 8.71 -5.65 -7.02
C GLY A 315 10.03 -5.96 -6.32
N ASP A 316 10.14 -7.19 -5.80
CA ASP A 316 11.31 -7.69 -5.06
C ASP A 316 12.63 -7.39 -5.81
N ASP A 317 12.77 -7.86 -7.05
CA ASP A 317 14.02 -7.71 -7.83
C ASP A 317 13.92 -6.67 -8.95
N ALA A 318 12.71 -6.34 -9.40
CA ALA A 318 12.46 -5.47 -10.54
C ALA A 318 11.11 -4.76 -10.41
N LEU A 319 10.91 -3.68 -11.18
CA LEU A 319 9.60 -3.06 -11.32
C LEU A 319 8.63 -4.01 -12.02
N LEU A 320 7.39 -4.03 -11.55
CA LEU A 320 6.30 -4.81 -12.10
C LEU A 320 5.42 -3.91 -12.92
N VAL A 321 5.28 -4.20 -14.22
CA VAL A 321 4.38 -3.50 -15.11
C VAL A 321 3.12 -4.34 -15.27
N LEU A 322 2.01 -3.86 -14.70
CA LEU A 322 0.72 -4.52 -14.76
C LEU A 322 -0.19 -3.75 -15.72
N ILE A 323 -0.79 -4.49 -16.65
CA ILE A 323 -1.70 -3.93 -17.65
C ILE A 323 -3.02 -4.67 -17.56
N LYS A 324 -4.11 -3.95 -17.31
CA LYS A 324 -5.47 -4.46 -17.31
C LYS A 324 -6.18 -4.01 -18.59
N PHE A 325 -6.72 -4.98 -19.32
CA PHE A 325 -7.49 -4.76 -20.54
C PHE A 325 -8.65 -5.74 -20.61
N GLY A 326 -9.88 -5.22 -20.59
CA GLY A 326 -11.10 -6.04 -20.52
C GLY A 326 -11.05 -6.99 -19.32
N GLU A 327 -11.25 -8.29 -19.56
CA GLU A 327 -11.21 -9.32 -18.51
C GLU A 327 -9.80 -9.87 -18.23
N TRP A 328 -8.76 -9.27 -18.81
CA TRP A 328 -7.39 -9.77 -18.74
C TRP A 328 -6.47 -8.86 -17.94
N LEU A 329 -5.59 -9.47 -17.14
CA LEU A 329 -4.47 -8.83 -16.48
C LEU A 329 -3.16 -9.41 -17.03
N PHE A 330 -2.24 -8.54 -17.43
CA PHE A 330 -0.97 -8.88 -18.03
C PHE A 330 0.16 -8.37 -17.13
N HIS A 331 1.15 -9.23 -16.90
CA HIS A 331 2.42 -8.85 -16.28
C HIS A 331 3.48 -8.75 -17.37
N VAL A 332 4.02 -7.55 -17.57
CA VAL A 332 5.08 -7.25 -18.54
C VAL A 332 6.42 -7.10 -17.81
N GLY A 333 7.43 -7.79 -18.30
CA GLY A 333 8.78 -7.71 -17.77
C GLY A 333 9.53 -6.47 -18.26
N LYS A 334 10.66 -6.18 -17.63
CA LYS A 334 11.53 -5.04 -17.99
C LYS A 334 12.00 -5.09 -19.46
N ASP A 335 12.07 -6.27 -20.06
CA ASP A 335 12.47 -6.47 -21.45
C ASP A 335 11.32 -6.27 -22.45
N GLY A 336 10.16 -5.81 -21.98
CA GLY A 336 8.97 -5.59 -22.80
C GLY A 336 8.20 -6.86 -23.15
N LYS A 337 8.63 -8.03 -22.64
CA LYS A 337 7.94 -9.29 -22.91
C LYS A 337 6.89 -9.61 -21.87
N LEU A 338 5.89 -10.36 -22.30
CA LEU A 338 4.85 -10.86 -21.41
C LEU A 338 5.42 -11.96 -20.50
N VAL A 339 5.39 -11.72 -19.20
CA VAL A 339 5.85 -12.66 -18.16
C VAL A 339 4.70 -13.58 -17.75
N ALA A 340 3.50 -13.04 -17.60
CA ALA A 340 2.31 -13.81 -17.25
C ALA A 340 1.02 -13.16 -17.76
N THR A 341 0.00 -14.00 -18.00
CA THR A 341 -1.34 -13.59 -18.42
C THR A 341 -2.37 -14.22 -17.49
N PHE A 342 -3.35 -13.43 -17.06
CA PHE A 342 -4.41 -13.86 -16.16
C PHE A 342 -5.77 -13.46 -16.72
N HIS A 343 -6.71 -14.41 -16.79
CA HIS A 343 -8.11 -14.14 -17.11
C HIS A 343 -8.90 -13.88 -15.82
N ARG A 344 -9.07 -12.61 -15.45
CA ARG A 344 -9.70 -12.15 -14.22
C ARG A 344 -10.54 -10.90 -14.48
N LYS A 345 -11.86 -11.08 -14.53
CA LYS A 345 -12.83 -10.05 -14.93
C LYS A 345 -12.78 -8.79 -14.06
N ASN A 346 -12.84 -8.94 -12.75
CA ASN A 346 -13.05 -7.82 -11.82
C ASN A 346 -11.75 -7.31 -11.16
N VAL A 347 -10.58 -7.79 -11.60
CA VAL A 347 -9.30 -7.46 -10.96
C VAL A 347 -8.68 -6.23 -11.60
N ASP A 348 -8.52 -5.16 -10.83
CA ASP A 348 -7.91 -3.90 -11.21
C ASP A 348 -6.59 -3.68 -10.47
N PRO A 349 -5.47 -3.43 -11.18
CA PRO A 349 -4.21 -3.12 -10.52
C PRO A 349 -4.27 -1.77 -9.81
N THR A 350 -3.58 -1.69 -8.67
CA THR A 350 -3.41 -0.45 -7.89
C THR A 350 -1.92 -0.15 -7.72
N HIS A 351 -1.59 1.12 -7.40
CA HIS A 351 -0.22 1.51 -7.06
C HIS A 351 0.16 1.14 -5.62
N PHE A 352 -0.78 0.62 -4.83
CA PHE A 352 -0.57 0.28 -3.43
C PHE A 352 0.12 -1.09 -3.28
N GLN A 353 0.89 -1.21 -2.20
CA GLN A 353 1.55 -2.45 -1.83
C GLN A 353 1.35 -2.73 -0.35
N LEU A 354 1.25 -4.00 0.00
CA LEU A 354 1.10 -4.44 1.38
C LEU A 354 2.35 -5.17 1.86
N LYS A 355 2.93 -4.67 2.95
CA LYS A 355 3.86 -5.42 3.77
C LYS A 355 3.11 -6.03 4.94
N GLN A 356 2.73 -7.29 4.84
CA GLN A 356 1.90 -7.94 5.85
C GLN A 356 2.50 -7.80 7.27
N THR A 357 1.66 -7.48 8.26
CA THR A 357 2.11 -7.29 9.64
C THR A 357 1.18 -7.95 10.66
N LEU A 358 1.77 -8.57 11.68
CA LEU A 358 1.08 -9.05 12.87
C LEU A 358 1.39 -8.18 14.10
N VAL A 359 2.12 -7.07 13.91
CA VAL A 359 2.42 -6.12 14.97
C VAL A 359 1.10 -5.49 15.44
N PRO A 360 0.80 -5.51 16.75
CA PRO A 360 -0.39 -4.85 17.25
C PRO A 360 -0.22 -3.33 17.18
N HIS A 361 -1.26 -2.63 16.70
CA HIS A 361 -1.33 -1.18 16.72
C HIS A 361 -2.35 -0.72 17.77
N THR A 362 -1.98 0.28 18.57
CA THR A 362 -2.83 0.83 19.64
C THR A 362 -4.12 1.46 19.10
N LEU A 363 -4.10 1.95 17.86
CA LEU A 363 -5.26 2.57 17.22
C LEU A 363 -6.48 1.64 17.05
N PHE A 364 -6.29 0.32 17.11
CA PHE A 364 -7.37 -0.67 17.07
C PHE A 364 -7.85 -1.13 18.46
N GLN A 365 -7.24 -0.64 19.55
CA GLN A 365 -7.58 -1.06 20.92
C GLN A 365 -8.70 -0.22 21.54
N THR A 366 -9.10 0.86 20.88
CA THR A 366 -10.11 1.84 21.32
C THR A 366 -11.46 1.71 20.60
N SER A 367 -11.65 0.65 19.81
CA SER A 367 -12.86 0.40 19.01
C SER A 367 -13.95 -0.34 19.79
#